data_AF-A0A090Z8R7-F1
#
_entry.id   AF-A0A090Z8R7-F1
#
_cell.length_a   1.000
_cell.length_b   1.000
_cell.length_c   1.000
_cell.angle_alpha   90.00
_cell.angle_beta   90.00
_cell.angle_gamma   90.00
#
_symmetry.space_group_name_H-M   'P 1'
#
loop_
_entity.id
_entity.type
_entity.pdbx_description
1 polymer ?
#
loop_
_entity_poly.entity_id
_entity_poly.type
_entity_poly.pdbx_seq_one_letter_code
_entity_poly.pdbx_strand_id
1 'polypeptide(L)'
;MKILRSKFICGAIGANIIFCLALLVYVVFYNELIYPNQNYVDTRRDCAYIFYAFIIPLVISTGFSIIALYKEKTQKKILVPNLFFSIEFLIFTGGWFLFISG
;
A
#
# COMPACT_ATOMS: atom_id res chain seq x y z
N MET A 1 21.66 1.06 -13.09
CA MET A 1 20.76 -0.06 -12.72
C MET A 1 19.70 -0.23 -13.83
N LYS A 2 19.58 -1.39 -14.47
CA LYS A 2 18.65 -1.61 -15.62
C LYS A 2 17.16 -1.60 -15.24
N ILE A 3 16.84 -1.78 -13.96
CA ILE A 3 15.46 -1.86 -13.40
C ILE A 3 14.68 -0.54 -13.56
N LEU A 4 15.36 0.60 -13.49
CA LEU A 4 14.76 1.95 -13.55
C LEU A 4 14.46 2.44 -14.97
N ARG A 5 14.81 1.69 -16.03
CA ARG A 5 14.53 2.13 -17.41
C ARG A 5 13.06 1.97 -17.80
N SER A 6 12.33 1.09 -17.14
CA SER A 6 10.89 0.95 -17.35
C SER A 6 10.12 1.86 -16.41
N LYS A 7 9.31 2.75 -16.99
CA LYS A 7 8.40 3.60 -16.24
C LYS A 7 7.38 2.77 -15.43
N PHE A 8 6.96 1.61 -15.96
CA PHE A 8 5.99 0.74 -15.29
C PHE A 8 6.60 -0.01 -14.12
N ILE A 9 7.81 -0.58 -14.30
CA ILE A 9 8.50 -1.27 -13.20
C ILE A 9 8.85 -0.28 -12.09
N CYS A 10 9.37 0.89 -12.45
CA CYS A 10 9.65 1.96 -11.50
C CYS A 10 8.38 2.41 -10.76
N GLY A 11 7.27 2.59 -11.48
CA GLY A 11 5.98 2.95 -10.88
C GLY A 11 5.46 1.89 -9.92
N ALA A 12 5.56 0.61 -10.28
CA ALA A 12 5.13 -0.50 -9.43
C ALA A 12 5.92 -0.54 -8.11
N ILE A 13 7.25 -0.53 -8.20
CA ILE A 13 8.13 -0.58 -7.02
C ILE A 13 7.96 0.69 -6.19
N GLY A 14 7.94 1.86 -6.84
CA GLY A 14 7.77 3.16 -6.16
C GLY A 14 6.47 3.24 -5.39
N ALA A 15 5.37 2.73 -5.94
CA ALA A 15 4.08 2.71 -5.25
C ALA A 15 4.09 1.79 -4.01
N ASN A 16 4.77 0.64 -4.06
CA ASN A 16 4.94 -0.19 -2.86
C ASN A 16 5.85 0.45 -1.81
N ILE A 17 6.87 1.22 -2.22
CA ILE A 17 7.68 2.01 -1.28
C ILE A 17 6.81 3.06 -0.57
N ILE A 18 5.94 3.77 -1.31
CA ILE A 18 5.01 4.74 -0.73
C ILE A 18 4.06 4.05 0.26
N PHE A 19 3.52 2.88 -0.10
CA PHE A 19 2.72 2.07 0.83
C PHE A 19 3.48 1.74 2.11
N CYS A 20 4.72 1.23 2.00
CA CYS A 20 5.52 0.87 3.16
C CYS A 20 5.84 2.09 4.06
N LEU A 21 6.09 3.26 3.47
CA LEU A 21 6.27 4.50 4.23
C LEU A 21 4.98 4.91 4.96
N ALA A 22 3.84 4.84 4.29
CA ALA A 22 2.55 5.12 4.91
C ALA A 22 2.27 4.15 6.08
N LEU A 23 2.54 2.85 5.88
CA LEU A 23 2.38 1.84 6.91
C LEU A 23 3.31 2.09 8.11
N LEU A 24 4.57 2.46 7.86
CA LEU A 24 5.52 2.81 8.92
C LEU A 24 5.02 4.01 9.74
N VAL A 25 4.60 5.08 9.06
CA VAL A 25 4.03 6.28 9.70
C VAL A 25 2.84 5.88 10.56
N TYR A 26 1.91 5.09 10.02
CA TYR A 26 0.76 4.62 10.79
C TYR A 26 1.15 3.81 12.03
N VAL A 27 2.10 2.87 11.92
CA VAL A 27 2.54 2.07 13.07
C VAL A 27 3.18 2.95 14.15
N VAL A 28 3.97 3.95 13.76
CA VAL A 28 4.58 4.91 14.69
C VAL A 28 3.50 5.75 15.37
N PHE A 29 2.59 6.36 14.61
CA PHE A 29 1.48 7.15 15.14
C PHE A 29 0.54 6.34 16.04
N TYR A 30 0.20 5.11 15.64
CA TYR A 30 -0.65 4.22 16.43
C TYR A 30 0.00 3.86 17.77
N ASN A 31 1.32 3.59 17.78
CA ASN A 31 2.04 3.33 19.02
C ASN A 31 2.12 4.55 19.95
N GLU A 32 2.17 5.76 19.41
CA GLU A 32 2.07 7.00 20.22
C GLU A 32 0.63 7.27 20.70
N LEU A 33 -0.39 6.87 19.94
CA LEU A 33 -1.82 6.97 20.30
C LEU A 33 -2.27 6.00 21.40
N ILE A 34 -1.47 4.98 21.74
CA ILE A 34 -1.70 4.11 22.91
C ILE A 34 -1.61 4.89 24.24
N TYR A 35 -1.15 6.16 24.22
CA TYR A 35 -1.34 7.13 25.30
C TYR A 35 -2.39 8.20 24.94
N PRO A 36 -3.70 7.91 24.93
CA PRO A 36 -4.68 8.89 24.45
C PRO A 36 -5.14 9.82 25.58
N ASN A 37 -4.96 11.12 25.36
CA ASN A 37 -5.95 12.10 25.83
C ASN A 37 -7.11 12.09 24.82
N GLN A 38 -8.31 11.86 25.33
CA GLN A 38 -9.47 11.33 24.60
C GLN A 38 -10.12 12.32 23.62
N ASN A 39 -10.41 11.89 22.38
CA ASN A 39 -11.49 12.44 21.54
C ASN A 39 -11.90 11.43 20.45
N TYR A 40 -12.99 10.69 20.70
CA TYR A 40 -13.47 9.56 19.89
C TYR A 40 -14.15 9.95 18.56
N VAL A 41 -14.42 11.24 18.31
CA VAL A 41 -15.19 11.69 17.14
C VAL A 41 -14.34 11.83 15.87
N ASP A 42 -13.04 12.14 16.01
CA ASP A 42 -12.11 12.23 14.87
C ASP A 42 -11.62 10.87 14.36
N THR A 43 -11.76 9.82 15.19
CA THR A 43 -11.18 8.50 14.92
C THR A 43 -11.71 7.85 13.63
N ARG A 44 -13.00 8.03 13.29
CA ARG A 44 -13.58 7.45 12.06
C ARG A 44 -13.07 8.13 10.79
N ARG A 45 -12.86 9.45 10.84
CA ARG A 45 -12.36 10.23 9.72
C ARG A 45 -10.88 9.92 9.49
N ASP A 46 -10.10 9.81 10.57
CA ASP A 46 -8.69 9.43 10.52
C ASP A 46 -8.49 8.02 9.96
N CYS A 47 -9.32 7.06 10.38
CA CYS A 47 -9.32 5.71 9.81
C CYS A 47 -9.58 5.70 8.30
N ALA A 48 -10.50 6.54 7.80
CA ALA A 48 -10.76 6.64 6.37
C ALA A 48 -9.57 7.23 5.60
N TYR A 49 -8.91 8.27 6.13
CA TYR A 49 -7.70 8.83 5.51
C TYR A 49 -6.55 7.83 5.45
N ILE A 50 -6.31 7.08 6.53
CA ILE A 50 -5.28 6.04 6.58
C ILE A 50 -5.61 4.93 5.57
N PHE A 51 -6.87 4.53 5.47
CA PHE A 51 -7.33 3.55 4.50
C PHE A 51 -7.02 3.97 3.06
N TYR A 52 -7.33 5.22 2.68
CA TYR A 52 -6.98 5.75 1.36
C TYR A 52 -5.46 5.85 1.14
N ALA A 53 -4.71 6.24 2.16
CA ALA A 53 -3.25 6.31 2.11
C ALA A 53 -2.60 4.94 1.85
N PHE A 54 -3.28 3.84 2.21
CA PHE A 54 -2.82 2.48 1.95
C PHE A 54 -3.34 1.91 0.63
N ILE A 55 -4.64 2.06 0.35
CA ILE A 55 -5.25 1.46 -0.85
C ILE A 55 -4.70 2.08 -2.13
N ILE A 56 -4.54 3.41 -2.19
CA ILE A 56 -4.15 4.09 -3.43
C ILE A 56 -2.79 3.57 -3.92
N PRO A 57 -1.72 3.54 -3.11
CA PRO A 57 -0.43 3.00 -3.55
C PRO A 57 -0.49 1.50 -3.89
N LEU A 58 -1.25 0.68 -3.16
CA LEU A 58 -1.37 -0.75 -3.44
C LEU A 58 -2.07 -1.03 -4.77
N VAL A 59 -3.15 -0.29 -5.10
CA VAL A 59 -3.86 -0.40 -6.37
C VAL A 59 -2.95 0.03 -7.53
N ILE A 60 -2.23 1.14 -7.37
CA ILE A 60 -1.26 1.62 -8.37
C ILE A 60 -0.16 0.58 -8.58
N SER A 61 0.40 0.02 -7.50
CA SER A 61 1.46 -0.98 -7.59
C SER A 61 0.99 -2.25 -8.27
N THR A 62 -0.22 -2.72 -7.95
CA THR A 62 -0.87 -3.88 -8.59
C THR A 62 -1.06 -3.65 -10.08
N GLY A 63 -1.66 -2.51 -10.46
CA GLY A 63 -1.91 -2.16 -11.86
C GLY A 63 -0.63 -2.06 -12.68
N PHE A 64 0.37 -1.34 -12.19
CA PHE A 64 1.66 -1.23 -12.87
C PHE A 64 2.42 -2.55 -12.92
N SER A 65 2.32 -3.40 -11.90
CA SER A 65 2.94 -4.72 -11.92
C SER A 65 2.34 -5.61 -13.01
N ILE A 66 1.01 -5.63 -13.15
CA ILE A 66 0.31 -6.39 -14.19
C ILE A 66 0.70 -5.87 -15.58
N ILE A 67 0.67 -4.56 -15.78
CA ILE A 67 1.05 -3.94 -17.07
C ILE A 67 2.51 -4.26 -17.42
N ALA A 68 3.42 -4.14 -16.46
CA ALA A 68 4.83 -4.46 -16.65
C ALA A 68 5.04 -5.96 -16.94
N LEU A 69 4.33 -6.87 -16.27
CA LEU A 69 4.42 -8.30 -16.54
C LEU A 69 3.93 -8.66 -17.96
N TYR A 70 2.91 -7.96 -18.44
CA TYR A 70 2.37 -8.15 -19.79
C TYR A 70 3.32 -7.61 -20.87
N LYS A 71 3.82 -6.37 -20.69
CA LYS A 71 4.64 -5.68 -21.69
C LYS A 71 6.13 -6.02 -21.62
N GLU A 72 6.65 -6.32 -20.44
CA GLU A 72 8.09 -6.40 -20.16
C GLU A 72 8.44 -7.70 -19.41
N LYS A 73 8.54 -8.80 -20.18
CA LYS A 73 8.77 -10.15 -19.66
C LYS A 73 10.13 -10.36 -18.96
N THR A 74 11.03 -9.39 -18.99
CA THR A 74 12.43 -9.55 -18.56
C THR A 74 12.64 -9.44 -17.05
N GLN A 75 11.65 -8.94 -16.28
CA GLN A 75 11.82 -8.65 -14.84
C GLN A 75 10.79 -9.37 -13.94
N LYS A 76 10.25 -10.51 -14.40
CA LYS A 76 9.24 -11.29 -13.66
C LYS A 76 9.64 -11.64 -12.23
N LYS A 77 10.93 -11.91 -11.98
CA LYS A 77 11.45 -12.24 -10.64
C LYS A 77 11.23 -11.14 -9.59
N ILE A 78 11.11 -9.88 -10.01
CA ILE A 78 10.87 -8.74 -9.12
C ILE A 78 9.38 -8.40 -9.11
N LEU A 79 8.76 -8.41 -10.28
CA LEU A 79 7.36 -8.00 -10.45
C LEU A 79 6.35 -8.98 -9.85
N VAL A 80 6.61 -10.29 -9.90
CA VAL A 80 5.70 -11.29 -9.31
C VAL A 80 5.64 -11.17 -7.78
N PRO A 81 6.78 -11.11 -7.06
CA PRO A 81 6.74 -10.82 -5.62
C PRO A 81 6.11 -9.47 -5.29
N ASN A 82 6.41 -8.43 -6.07
CA ASN A 82 5.84 -7.10 -5.89
C ASN A 82 4.30 -7.12 -6.02
N LEU A 83 3.78 -7.83 -7.02
CA LEU A 83 2.35 -8.01 -7.25
C LEU A 83 1.69 -8.81 -6.11
N PHE A 84 2.32 -9.91 -5.70
CA PHE A 84 1.80 -10.75 -4.62
C PHE A 84 1.69 -9.96 -3.31
N PHE A 85 2.77 -9.24 -2.96
CA PHE A 85 2.79 -8.33 -1.82
C PHE A 85 1.66 -7.30 -1.88
N SER A 86 1.47 -6.62 -3.03
CA SER A 86 0.41 -5.62 -3.15
C SER A 86 -1.00 -6.21 -2.99
N ILE A 87 -1.26 -7.39 -3.57
CA ILE A 87 -2.55 -8.07 -3.48
C ILE A 87 -2.84 -8.52 -2.05
N GLU A 88 -1.84 -9.14 -1.40
CA GLU A 88 -1.96 -9.61 -0.02
C GLU A 88 -2.33 -8.44 0.91
N PHE A 89 -1.61 -7.33 0.83
CA PHE A 89 -1.92 -6.14 1.63
C PHE A 89 -3.24 -5.48 1.24
N LEU A 90 -3.66 -5.52 -0.03
CA LEU A 90 -4.99 -5.05 -0.44
C LEU A 90 -6.11 -5.83 0.24
N ILE A 91 -5.98 -7.16 0.31
CA ILE A 91 -6.95 -8.04 0.98
C ILE A 91 -6.96 -7.73 2.48
N PHE A 92 -5.78 -7.63 3.11
CA PHE A 92 -5.68 -7.31 4.53
C PHE A 92 -6.27 -5.94 4.88
N THR A 93 -5.88 -4.89 4.15
CA THR A 93 -6.37 -3.52 4.38
C THR A 93 -7.87 -3.41 4.10
N GLY A 94 -8.36 -4.03 3.03
CA GLY A 94 -9.79 -4.08 2.69
C GLY A 94 -10.61 -4.80 3.75
N GLY A 95 -10.15 -5.98 4.20
CA GLY A 95 -10.80 -6.76 5.25
C GLY A 95 -10.85 -5.99 6.57
N TRP A 96 -9.72 -5.43 7.00
CA TRP A 96 -9.62 -4.60 8.21
C TRP A 96 -10.62 -3.44 8.21
N PHE A 97 -10.74 -2.73 7.08
CA PHE A 97 -11.67 -1.61 6.97
C PHE A 97 -13.14 -2.03 7.09
N LEU A 98 -13.53 -3.17 6.50
CA LEU A 98 -14.89 -3.70 6.65
C LEU A 98 -15.19 -4.05 8.11
N PHE A 99 -14.24 -4.63 8.84
CA PHE A 99 -14.41 -4.97 10.25
C PHE A 99 -14.55 -3.75 11.17
N ILE A 100 -13.87 -2.64 10.89
CA ILE A 100 -13.97 -1.42 11.71
C ILE A 100 -15.21 -0.58 11.35
N SER A 101 -15.70 -0.70 10.12
CA SER A 101 -16.77 0.17 9.61
C SER A 101 -18.18 -0.41 9.77
N GLY A 102 -18.30 -1.73 9.95
CA GLY A 102 -19.55 -2.44 10.24
C GLY A 102 -19.91 -2.45 11.72
#